data_AF-U7D8W4-F1
#
_entry.id   AF-U7D8W4-F1
#
_cell.length_a   1.000
_cell.length_b   1.000
_cell.length_c   1.000
_cell.angle_alpha   90.00
_cell.angle_beta   90.00
_cell.angle_gamma   90.00
#
_symmetry.space_group_name_H-M   'P 1'
#
loop_
_entity.id
_entity.type
_entity.pdbx_description
1 polymer ?
#
loop_
_entity_poly.entity_id
_entity_poly.type
_entity_poly.pdbx_seq_one_letter_code
_entity_poly.pdbx_strand_id
1 'polypeptide(L)'
;MDENNTQDRAPRKKLDRPVEFIIDADVIAAQGLNISETGISFETEEPITIVMRLKDRDKSEYRAELIWAQKNEAGAMSYGLRFLGSEPDYTES
;
A
#
# COMPACT_ATOMS: atom_id res chain seq x y z
N MET A 1 -20.53 -26.45 -9.24
CA MET A 1 -19.22 -26.18 -9.86
C MET A 1 -18.92 -24.75 -9.48
N ASP A 2 -18.25 -24.57 -8.34
CA ASP A 2 -17.97 -23.25 -7.79
C ASP A 2 -16.52 -22.92 -8.13
N GLU A 3 -16.34 -22.17 -9.21
CA GLU A 3 -15.04 -21.64 -9.63
C GLU A 3 -14.62 -20.54 -8.64
N ASN A 4 -13.96 -20.95 -7.56
CA ASN A 4 -13.22 -20.03 -6.70
C ASN A 4 -12.06 -19.46 -7.51
N ASN A 5 -12.24 -18.23 -8.01
CA ASN A 5 -11.19 -17.41 -8.61
C ASN A 5 -10.21 -16.94 -7.51
N THR A 6 -9.40 -17.86 -6.98
CA THR A 6 -8.23 -17.53 -6.19
C THR A 6 -7.17 -16.98 -7.14
N GLN A 7 -7.19 -15.66 -7.37
CA GLN A 7 -6.02 -14.95 -7.88
C GLN A 7 -4.85 -15.26 -6.93
N ASP A 8 -3.90 -16.03 -7.45
CA ASP A 8 -2.73 -16.52 -6.74
C ASP A 8 -1.96 -15.32 -6.16
N ARG A 9 -2.06 -15.11 -4.84
CA ARG A 9 -1.28 -14.08 -4.17
C ARG A 9 0.14 -14.60 -4.04
N ALA A 10 1.11 -13.87 -4.62
CA ALA A 10 2.52 -14.20 -4.46
C ALA A 10 2.89 -14.42 -2.98
N PRO A 11 3.78 -15.39 -2.67
CA PRO A 11 4.14 -15.71 -1.30
C PRO A 11 4.75 -14.49 -0.59
N ARG A 12 4.18 -14.11 0.56
CA ARG A 12 4.68 -13.00 1.37
C ARG A 12 5.91 -13.46 2.16
N LYS A 13 7.05 -12.84 1.90
CA LYS A 13 8.27 -13.03 2.70
C LYS A 13 8.32 -12.04 3.86
N LYS A 14 8.89 -12.45 4.98
CA LYS A 14 9.15 -11.57 6.13
C LYS A 14 10.14 -10.47 5.70
N LEU A 15 9.82 -9.22 6.01
CA LEU A 15 10.63 -8.06 5.69
C LEU A 15 11.22 -7.50 7.00
N ASP A 16 12.45 -7.87 7.33
CA ASP A 16 13.14 -7.45 8.56
C ASP A 16 13.98 -6.17 8.35
N ARG A 17 13.40 -5.15 7.71
CA ARG A 17 14.11 -3.89 7.40
C ARG A 17 13.20 -2.66 7.46
N PRO A 18 13.74 -1.46 7.78
CA PRO A 18 12.97 -0.22 7.73
C PRO A 18 12.51 0.14 6.32
N VAL A 19 11.29 0.66 6.20
CA VAL A 19 10.70 1.16 4.96
C VAL A 19 10.46 2.66 5.11
N GLU A 20 10.90 3.45 4.14
CA GLU A 20 10.48 4.85 3.99
C GLU A 20 9.51 4.96 2.82
N PHE A 21 8.40 5.66 3.03
CA PHE A 21 7.45 5.95 1.96
C PHE A 21 7.22 7.45 1.89
N ILE A 22 7.09 7.94 0.66
CA ILE A 22 6.83 9.32 0.30
C ILE A 22 5.41 9.34 -0.25
N ILE A 23 4.53 10.07 0.44
CA ILE A 23 3.21 10.42 -0.09
C ILE A 23 3.37 11.79 -0.72
N ASP A 24 3.77 11.82 -2.00
CA ASP A 24 3.67 13.03 -2.80
C ASP A 24 2.25 13.09 -3.36
N ALA A 25 1.31 13.49 -2.51
CA ALA A 25 -0.07 13.67 -2.92
C ALA A 25 -0.25 15.12 -3.38
N ASP A 26 -0.25 15.30 -4.70
CA ASP A 26 -1.08 16.33 -5.33
C ASP A 26 -2.53 16.21 -4.84
N VAL A 27 -3.37 17.23 -5.08
CA VAL A 27 -4.78 17.18 -4.67
C VAL A 27 -5.49 16.00 -5.36
N ILE A 28 -5.72 14.92 -4.62
CA ILE A 28 -6.49 13.76 -5.07
C ILE A 28 -7.97 14.08 -4.88
N ALA A 29 -8.73 14.10 -5.98
CA ALA A 29 -10.18 14.21 -5.93
C ALA A 29 -10.78 12.95 -5.28
N ALA A 30 -11.68 13.16 -4.32
CA ALA A 30 -12.35 12.10 -3.58
C ALA A 30 -13.82 12.43 -3.38
N GLN A 31 -14.66 11.39 -3.38
CA GLN A 31 -16.08 11.49 -3.05
C GLN A 31 -16.24 11.21 -1.55
N GLY A 32 -16.74 12.19 -0.79
CA GLY A 32 -17.07 11.99 0.62
C GLY A 32 -18.21 10.99 0.78
N LEU A 33 -18.06 10.06 1.73
CA LEU A 33 -19.07 9.04 2.05
C LEU A 33 -19.86 9.43 3.30
N ASN A 34 -19.17 9.80 4.39
CA ASN A 34 -19.79 10.30 5.62
C ASN A 34 -18.79 11.10 6.47
N ILE A 35 -19.33 11.93 7.36
CA ILE A 35 -18.56 12.76 8.30
C ILE A 35 -19.23 12.75 9.67
N SER A 36 -18.41 12.84 10.72
CA SER A 36 -18.81 13.00 12.11
C SER A 36 -17.92 14.05 12.79
N GLU A 37 -18.21 14.38 14.05
CA GLU A 37 -17.37 15.28 14.86
C GLU A 37 -15.93 14.78 15.05
N THR A 38 -15.68 13.48 14.84
CA THR A 38 -14.39 12.83 15.14
C THR A 38 -13.68 12.27 13.90
N GLY A 39 -14.27 12.36 12.72
CA GLY A 39 -13.66 11.79 11.51
C GLY A 39 -14.52 11.86 10.26
N ILE A 40 -13.90 11.53 9.13
CA ILE A 40 -14.50 11.52 7.79
C ILE A 40 -14.08 10.25 7.06
N SER A 41 -14.96 9.72 6.20
CA SER A 41 -14.64 8.68 5.23
C SER A 41 -14.96 9.16 3.81
N PHE A 42 -14.15 8.73 2.86
CA PHE A 42 -14.27 9.08 1.44
C PHE A 42 -13.74 7.93 0.57
N GLU A 43 -14.10 7.96 -0.70
CA GLU A 43 -13.61 7.05 -1.73
C GLU A 43 -12.95 7.84 -2.86
N THR A 44 -12.01 7.22 -3.55
CA THR A 44 -11.33 7.77 -4.73
C THR A 44 -11.66 6.90 -5.93
N GLU A 45 -11.69 7.49 -7.13
CA GLU A 45 -11.95 6.73 -8.37
C GLU A 45 -10.83 5.70 -8.64
N GLU A 46 -9.59 6.06 -8.29
CA GLU A 46 -8.42 5.20 -8.41
C GLU A 46 -7.73 5.00 -7.04
N PRO A 47 -7.05 3.86 -6.82
CA PRO A 47 -6.27 3.65 -5.61
C PRO A 47 -5.16 4.69 -5.43
N ILE A 48 -4.92 5.09 -4.17
CA ILE A 48 -3.83 6.04 -3.85
C ILE A 48 -2.48 5.40 -4.20
N THR A 49 -1.72 6.05 -5.08
CA THR A 49 -0.36 5.63 -5.40
C THR A 49 0.63 6.25 -4.41
N ILE A 50 1.52 5.40 -3.88
CA ILE A 50 2.57 5.76 -2.93
C ILE A 50 3.92 5.45 -3.58
N VAL A 51 4.90 6.34 -3.40
CA VAL A 51 6.29 6.12 -3.79
C VAL A 51 7.05 5.64 -2.56
N MET A 52 7.80 4.54 -2.67
CA MET A 52 8.55 3.96 -1.57
C MET A 52 10.04 3.87 -1.91
N ARG A 53 10.87 4.01 -0.88
CA ARG A 53 12.31 3.74 -0.95
C ARG A 53 12.67 2.74 0.13
N LEU A 54 13.33 1.66 -0.29
CA LEU A 54 13.90 0.67 0.61
C LEU A 54 15.35 1.09 0.91
N LYS A 55 15.72 1.20 2.19
CA LYS A 55 17.02 1.75 2.61
C LYS A 55 18.24 0.97 2.11
N ASP A 56 18.05 -0.26 1.62
CA ASP A 56 19.12 -1.19 1.31
C ASP A 56 19.45 -1.25 -0.19
N ARG A 57 18.71 -0.52 -1.04
CA ARG A 57 18.98 -0.45 -2.48
C ARG A 57 19.28 0.98 -2.88
N ASP A 58 20.29 1.15 -3.70
CA ASP A 58 20.57 2.43 -4.35
C ASP A 58 19.32 2.93 -5.07
N LYS A 59 18.71 3.95 -4.47
CA LYS A 59 17.75 4.93 -5.04
C LYS A 59 16.66 4.36 -5.95
N SER A 60 16.26 3.10 -5.74
CA SER A 60 15.17 2.50 -6.50
C SER A 60 13.86 2.91 -5.84
N GLU A 61 13.20 3.89 -6.44
CA GLU A 61 11.84 4.26 -6.08
C GLU A 61 10.88 3.19 -6.60
N TYR A 62 10.02 2.70 -5.72
CA TYR A 62 8.96 1.77 -6.06
C TYR A 62 7.63 2.49 -5.99
N ARG A 63 6.82 2.39 -7.04
CA ARG A 63 5.43 2.86 -7.00
C ARG A 63 4.55 1.71 -6.57
N ALA A 64 3.59 1.96 -5.70
CA ALA A 64 2.61 0.97 -5.28
C ALA A 64 1.26 1.61 -4.97
N GLU A 65 0.18 0.88 -5.20
CA GLU A 65 -1.18 1.29 -4.82
C GLU A 65 -1.48 0.85 -3.39
N LEU A 66 -2.13 1.72 -2.63
CA LEU A 66 -2.69 1.39 -1.33
C LEU A 66 -3.96 0.55 -1.47
N ILE A 67 -3.90 -0.71 -1.02
CA ILE A 67 -5.02 -1.65 -1.06
C ILE A 67 -5.81 -1.62 0.26
N TRP A 68 -5.12 -1.46 1.39
CA TRP A 68 -5.77 -1.32 2.69
C TRP A 68 -4.87 -0.62 3.71
N ALA A 69 -5.50 0.04 4.68
CA ALA A 69 -4.87 0.60 5.86
C ALA A 69 -5.70 0.20 7.09
N GLN A 70 -5.06 -0.26 8.16
CA GLN A 70 -5.75 -0.70 9.37
C GLN A 70 -4.97 -0.34 10.63
N LYS A 71 -5.67 0.22 11.61
CA LYS A 71 -5.12 0.46 12.96
C LYS A 71 -5.22 -0.83 13.77
N ASN A 72 -4.12 -1.26 14.38
CA ASN A 72 -4.11 -2.41 15.29
C ASN A 72 -4.51 -2.01 16.72
N GLU A 73 -4.65 -2.98 17.61
CA GLU A 73 -5.09 -2.77 19.01
C GLU A 73 -4.13 -1.86 19.81
N ALA A 74 -2.83 -1.90 19.49
CA ALA A 74 -1.81 -1.04 20.10
C ALA A 74 -1.81 0.40 19.52
N GLY A 75 -2.66 0.67 18.53
CA GLY A 75 -2.80 1.95 17.87
C GLY A 75 -1.80 2.21 16.74
N ALA A 76 -0.96 1.24 16.39
CA ALA A 76 -0.09 1.33 15.22
C ALA A 76 -0.87 1.06 13.93
N MET A 77 -0.40 1.62 12.82
CA MET A 77 -1.01 1.44 11.50
C MET A 77 -0.28 0.39 10.69
N SER A 78 -1.03 -0.52 10.09
CA SER A 78 -0.56 -1.48 9.09
C SER A 78 -1.13 -1.09 7.72
N TYR A 79 -0.33 -1.28 6.67
CA TYR A 79 -0.70 -0.94 5.29
C TYR A 79 -0.41 -2.11 4.35
N GLY A 80 -1.32 -2.38 3.43
CA GLY A 80 -1.13 -3.33 2.33
C GLY A 80 -1.01 -2.60 1.01
N LEU A 81 0.11 -2.80 0.32
CA LEU A 81 0.43 -2.13 -0.93
C LEU A 81 0.59 -3.14 -2.07
N ARG A 82 0.22 -2.76 -3.29
CA ARG A 82 0.46 -3.52 -4.53
C ARG A 82 1.44 -2.76 -5.41
N PHE A 83 2.59 -3.35 -5.74
CA PHE A 83 3.56 -2.72 -6.62
C PHE A 83 2.98 -2.45 -8.02
N LEU A 84 3.29 -1.27 -8.56
CA LEU A 84 3.00 -0.86 -9.93
C LEU A 84 4.30 -1.01 -10.75
N GLY A 85 4.40 -2.08 -11.55
CA GLY A 85 5.56 -2.38 -12.39
C GLY A 85 6.32 -3.64 -11.95
N SER A 86 7.58 -3.76 -12.36
CA SER A 86 8.44 -4.89 -12.02
C SER A 86 8.58 -4.99 -10.49
N GLU A 87 8.22 -6.15 -9.94
CA GLU A 87 8.48 -6.44 -8.53
C GLU A 87 9.97 -6.22 -8.22
N PRO A 88 10.32 -5.71 -7.03
CA PRO A 88 11.71 -5.69 -6.60
C PRO A 88 12.25 -7.12 -6.70
N ASP A 89 13.32 -7.33 -7.46
CA ASP A 89 13.92 -8.68 -7.59
C ASP A 89 14.41 -9.15 -6.22
N TYR A 90 13.66 -10.00 -5.52
CA TYR A 90 14.01 -10.53 -4.19
C TYR A 90 14.90 -11.78 -4.32
N THR A 91 16.01 -11.68 -5.04
CA THR A 91 17.08 -12.68 -4.99
C THR A 91 18.02 -12.32 -3.84
N GLU A 92 18.04 -13.17 -2.81
CA GLU A 92 19.05 -13.12 -1.74
C GLU A 92 20.44 -13.26 -2.38
N SER A 93 21.33 -12.29 -2.12
CA SER A 93 22.75 -12.35 -2.46
C SER A 93 23.52 -12.85 -1.24
#